data_AF-A0A3D2JPK3-F1
#
_entry.id   AF-A0A3D2JPK3-F1
#
_cell.length_a   1.000
_cell.length_b   1.000
_cell.length_c   1.000
_cell.angle_alpha   90.00
_cell.angle_beta   90.00
_cell.angle_gamma   90.00
#
_symmetry.space_group_name_H-M   'P 1'
#
loop_
_entity.id
_entity.type
_entity.pdbx_description
1 polymer ?
#
loop_
_entity_poly.entity_id
_entity_poly.type
_entity_poly.pdbx_seq_one_letter_code
_entity_poly.pdbx_strand_id
1 'polypeptide(L)'
;MQDRKPNILFILTDQQRRDSMRAYGNNWIKTPNLDKLAEKSFVFENAYVTQPVCTPARASIMTGLYPHATGLQRNNIPLSRDIQTIGDMIDDEYYNAHMGKW
;
A
#
# COMPACT_ATOMS: atom_id res chain seq x y z
N MET A 1 25.31 -4.90 14.68
CA MET A 1 24.18 -5.58 14.02
C MET A 1 24.66 -5.88 12.61
N GLN A 2 24.51 -7.10 12.09
CA GLN A 2 24.93 -7.36 10.70
C GLN A 2 24.09 -6.49 9.76
N ASP A 3 24.76 -5.75 8.86
CA ASP A 3 24.19 -4.90 7.79
C ASP A 3 23.48 -5.74 6.71
N ARG A 4 22.53 -6.59 7.12
CA ARG A 4 21.74 -7.38 6.19
C ARG A 4 20.58 -6.51 5.72
N LYS A 5 20.53 -6.19 4.43
CA LYS A 5 19.39 -5.52 3.79
C LYS A 5 18.09 -6.29 4.14
N PRO A 6 17.07 -5.61 4.69
CA PRO A 6 15.83 -6.28 5.11
C PRO A 6 14.97 -6.63 3.89
N ASN A 7 14.25 -7.74 3.95
CA ASN A 7 13.17 -8.02 3.00
C ASN A 7 12.01 -7.05 3.25
N ILE A 8 11.36 -6.58 2.18
CA ILE A 8 10.20 -5.70 2.25
C ILE A 8 8.97 -6.47 1.78
N LEU A 9 7.94 -6.55 2.62
CA LEU A 9 6.65 -7.15 2.29
C LEU A 9 5.55 -6.08 2.35
N PHE A 10 4.99 -5.73 1.19
CA PHE A 10 3.87 -4.80 1.09
C PHE A 10 2.54 -5.55 0.99
N ILE A 11 1.70 -5.42 2.01
CA ILE A 11 0.36 -6.04 2.07
C ILE A 11 -0.69 -4.96 1.86
N LEU A 12 -1.46 -5.08 0.78
CA LEU A 12 -2.54 -4.15 0.44
C LEU A 12 -3.87 -4.90 0.30
N THR A 13 -4.85 -4.54 1.12
CA THR A 13 -6.23 -5.01 1.03
C THR A 13 -7.05 -4.07 0.13
N ASP A 14 -8.09 -4.60 -0.51
CA ASP A 14 -9.03 -3.78 -1.29
C ASP A 14 -10.27 -3.44 -0.46
N GLN A 15 -10.69 -2.18 -0.51
CA GLN A 15 -11.91 -1.68 0.12
C GLN A 15 -12.02 -1.94 1.63
N GLN A 16 -10.88 -2.07 2.33
CA GLN A 16 -10.85 -2.22 3.78
C GLN A 16 -11.21 -0.90 4.46
N ARG A 17 -12.19 -0.95 5.36
CA ARG A 17 -12.52 0.20 6.22
C ARG A 17 -11.48 0.33 7.33
N ARG A 18 -11.11 1.58 7.67
CA ARG A 18 -10.22 1.90 8.80
C ARG A 18 -10.69 1.26 10.10
N ASP A 19 -11.99 1.34 10.39
CA ASP A 19 -12.59 0.87 11.63
C ASP A 19 -12.84 -0.65 11.66
N SER A 20 -12.22 -1.45 10.79
CA SER A 20 -12.36 -2.91 10.78
C SER A 20 -11.37 -3.64 11.71
N MET A 21 -10.42 -2.92 12.32
CA MET A 21 -9.34 -3.50 13.14
C MET A 21 -9.33 -2.94 14.57
N ARG A 22 -8.86 -3.75 15.53
CA ARG A 22 -8.76 -3.34 16.93
C ARG A 22 -7.83 -2.15 17.14
N ALA A 23 -6.76 -2.06 16.33
CA ALA A 23 -5.85 -0.91 16.32
C ALA A 23 -6.55 0.44 16.04
N TYR A 24 -7.74 0.41 15.44
CA TYR A 24 -8.58 1.57 15.16
C TYR A 24 -9.88 1.57 15.98
N GLY A 25 -9.92 0.85 17.10
CA GLY A 25 -11.04 0.85 18.06
C GLY A 25 -12.13 -0.20 17.82
N ASN A 26 -11.96 -1.12 16.87
CA ASN A 26 -12.95 -2.18 16.63
C ASN A 26 -12.90 -3.26 17.73
N ASN A 27 -14.04 -3.52 18.38
CA ASN A 27 -14.21 -4.58 19.38
C ASN A 27 -15.21 -5.68 18.97
N TRP A 28 -15.72 -5.64 17.75
CA TRP A 28 -16.75 -6.55 17.23
C TRP A 28 -16.18 -7.59 16.26
N ILE A 29 -15.26 -7.17 15.39
CA ILE A 29 -14.61 -8.01 14.38
C ILE A 29 -13.30 -8.53 14.96
N LYS A 30 -13.05 -9.85 14.84
CA LYS A 30 -11.81 -10.47 15.33
C LYS A 30 -10.76 -10.49 14.21
N THR A 31 -9.68 -9.72 14.38
CA THR A 31 -8.55 -9.64 13.43
C THR A 31 -7.21 -10.06 14.07
N PRO A 32 -7.11 -11.25 14.71
CA PRO A 32 -6.02 -11.57 15.63
C PRO A 32 -4.61 -11.50 15.01
N ASN A 33 -4.46 -11.77 13.71
CA ASN A 33 -3.16 -11.70 13.04
C ASN A 33 -2.75 -10.26 12.72
N LEU A 34 -3.69 -9.43 12.27
CA LEU A 34 -3.43 -8.01 12.01
C LEU A 34 -3.25 -7.23 13.31
N ASP A 35 -3.97 -7.61 14.37
CA ASP A 35 -3.83 -7.02 15.70
C ASP A 35 -2.44 -7.29 16.29
N LYS A 36 -1.92 -8.52 16.18
CA LYS A 36 -0.55 -8.89 16.57
C LYS A 36 0.51 -8.16 15.76
N LEU A 37 0.25 -7.90 14.47
CA LEU A 37 1.15 -7.11 13.63
C LEU A 37 1.16 -5.65 14.10
N ALA A 38 -0.01 -5.07 14.38
CA ALA A 38 -0.14 -3.71 14.86
C ALA A 38 0.57 -3.48 16.21
N GLU A 39 0.49 -4.43 17.15
CA GLU A 39 1.20 -4.39 18.45
C GLU A 39 2.73 -4.28 18.32
N LYS A 40 3.29 -4.69 17.17
CA LYS A 40 4.74 -4.69 16.88
C LYS A 40 5.14 -3.63 15.86
N SER A 41 4.22 -2.76 15.45
CA SER A 41 4.39 -1.83 14.35
C SER A 41 4.13 -0.39 14.80
N PHE A 42 4.62 0.56 14.02
CA PHE A 42 4.11 1.92 14.10
C PHE A 42 2.76 2.00 13.36
N VAL A 43 1.72 2.46 14.04
CA VAL A 43 0.37 2.58 13.47
C VAL A 43 0.06 4.04 13.19
N PHE A 44 -0.21 4.35 11.92
CA PHE A 44 -0.68 5.68 11.54
C PHE A 44 -2.16 5.81 11.90
N GLU A 45 -2.48 6.75 12.79
CA GLU A 45 -3.86 7.04 13.20
C GLU A 45 -4.67 7.67 12.04
N ASN A 46 -4.00 8.52 11.25
CA ASN A 46 -4.57 9.34 10.20
C ASN A 46 -3.84 9.12 8.86
N ALA A 47 -4.13 8.01 8.18
CA ALA A 47 -3.65 7.71 6.84
C ALA A 47 -4.81 7.79 5.83
N TYR A 48 -4.65 8.60 4.78
CA TYR A 48 -5.68 8.85 3.77
C TYR A 48 -5.17 8.48 2.38
N VAL A 49 -6.06 7.90 1.56
CA VAL A 49 -5.80 7.68 0.13
C VAL A 49 -5.91 9.00 -0.64
N THR A 50 -5.16 9.13 -1.73
CA THR A 50 -5.19 10.31 -2.60
C THR A 50 -6.49 10.43 -3.40
N GLN A 51 -7.17 9.31 -3.64
CA GLN A 51 -8.46 9.27 -4.32
C GLN A 51 -9.25 8.01 -3.90
N PRO A 52 -10.56 8.10 -3.60
CA PRO A 52 -11.36 6.96 -3.12
C PRO A 52 -11.84 6.04 -4.27
N VAL A 53 -10.95 5.68 -5.19
CA VAL A 53 -11.22 4.80 -6.36
C VAL A 53 -10.01 3.90 -6.61
N CYS A 54 -10.23 2.65 -7.04
CA CYS A 54 -9.20 1.61 -7.14
C CYS A 54 -7.94 2.03 -7.92
N THR A 55 -8.01 2.16 -9.25
CA THR A 55 -6.84 2.44 -10.11
C THR A 55 -6.09 3.72 -9.70
N PRO A 56 -6.77 4.86 -9.43
CA PRO A 56 -6.11 6.09 -8.99
C PRO A 56 -5.37 5.95 -7.65
N ALA A 57 -6.00 5.33 -6.64
CA ALA A 57 -5.38 5.13 -5.33
C ALA A 57 -4.13 4.23 -5.43
N ARG A 58 -4.26 3.14 -6.18
CA ARG A 58 -3.19 2.15 -6.38
C ARG A 58 -2.03 2.74 -7.16
N ALA A 59 -2.31 3.52 -8.21
CA ALA A 59 -1.28 4.25 -8.94
C ALA A 59 -0.53 5.21 -8.01
N SER A 60 -1.23 5.97 -7.17
CA SER A 60 -0.56 6.85 -6.20
C SER A 60 0.32 6.11 -5.21
N ILE A 61 -0.12 4.94 -4.72
CA ILE A 61 0.69 4.10 -3.83
C ILE A 61 1.95 3.62 -4.56
N MET A 62 1.82 3.17 -5.81
CA MET A 62 2.93 2.59 -6.55
C MET A 62 3.94 3.63 -7.05
N THR A 63 3.51 4.84 -7.39
CA THR A 63 4.40 5.85 -8.00
C THR A 63 4.77 6.99 -7.06
N GLY A 64 4.09 7.11 -5.91
CA GLY A 64 4.24 8.25 -5.00
C GLY A 64 3.65 9.57 -5.54
N LEU A 65 2.89 9.53 -6.63
CA LEU A 65 2.34 10.71 -7.30
C LEU A 65 0.83 10.83 -7.10
N TYR A 66 0.32 12.06 -7.07
CA TYR A 66 -1.14 12.29 -7.06
C TYR A 66 -1.78 11.89 -8.40
N PRO A 67 -3.09 11.55 -8.42
CA PRO A 67 -3.80 11.12 -9.63
C PRO A 67 -3.72 12.09 -10.82
N HIS A 68 -3.62 13.40 -10.56
CA HIS A 68 -3.48 14.40 -11.62
C HIS A 68 -2.09 14.38 -12.27
N ALA A 69 -1.05 13.96 -11.54
CA ALA A 69 0.31 13.84 -12.06
C ALA A 69 0.51 12.52 -12.81
N THR A 70 -0.21 11.46 -12.43
CA THR A 70 -0.19 10.19 -13.18
C THR A 70 -1.15 10.17 -14.38
N GLY A 71 -2.14 11.08 -14.40
CA GLY A 71 -3.24 11.08 -15.37
C GLY A 71 -4.35 10.06 -15.08
N LEU A 72 -4.22 9.25 -14.01
CA LEU A 72 -5.14 8.19 -13.65
C LEU A 72 -6.22 8.73 -12.71
N GLN A 73 -7.21 9.44 -13.23
CA GLN A 73 -8.30 10.04 -12.44
C GLN A 73 -9.54 9.14 -12.29
N ARG A 74 -9.58 7.98 -12.93
CA ARG A 74 -10.67 7.00 -12.85
C ARG A 74 -10.15 5.60 -13.19
N ASN A 75 -10.97 4.57 -12.95
CA ASN A 75 -10.66 3.20 -13.35
C ASN A 75 -10.55 3.05 -14.87
N ASN A 76 -9.90 1.98 -15.30
CA ASN A 76 -9.71 1.59 -16.71
C ASN A 76 -8.83 2.56 -17.53
N ILE A 77 -7.94 3.30 -16.86
CA ILE A 77 -6.85 4.04 -17.51
C ILE A 77 -5.54 3.32 -17.20
N PRO A 78 -4.77 2.86 -18.19
CA PRO A 78 -3.49 2.21 -17.94
C PRO A 78 -2.47 3.23 -17.43
N LEU A 79 -1.60 2.80 -16.50
CA LEU A 79 -0.45 3.59 -16.08
C LEU A 79 0.54 3.70 -17.24
N SER A 80 1.03 4.91 -17.52
CA SER A 80 2.08 5.10 -18.54
C SER A 80 3.35 4.35 -18.13
N ARG A 81 4.02 3.74 -19.11
CA ARG A 81 5.31 3.06 -18.89
C ARG A 81 6.46 4.03 -18.59
N ASP A 82 6.27 5.32 -18.84
CA ASP A 82 7.26 6.37 -18.56
C ASP A 82 7.25 6.79 -17.08
N ILE A 83 6.27 6.34 -16.29
CA ILE A 83 6.16 6.68 -14.87
C ILE A 83 6.73 5.52 -14.04
N GLN A 84 7.79 5.80 -13.29
CA GLN A 84 8.40 4.83 -12.39
C GLN A 84 7.46 4.44 -11.24
N THR A 85 7.48 3.16 -10.91
CA THR A 85 6.84 2.58 -9.74
C THR A 85 7.87 2.29 -8.64
N ILE A 86 7.42 1.95 -7.44
CA ILE A 86 8.29 1.53 -6.34
C ILE A 86 9.17 0.33 -6.71
N GLY A 87 8.70 -0.53 -7.61
CA GLY A 87 9.48 -1.65 -8.15
C GLY A 87 10.63 -1.19 -9.06
N ASP A 88 10.50 -0.03 -9.71
CA ASP A 88 11.57 0.56 -10.54
C ASP A 88 12.52 1.45 -9.71
N MET A 89 12.06 1.92 -8.55
CA MET A 89 12.81 2.83 -7.67
C MET A 89 13.65 2.11 -6.60
N ILE A 90 13.32 0.86 -6.28
CA ILE A 90 14.08 0.08 -5.30
C ILE A 90 15.43 -0.35 -5.87
N ASP A 91 16.44 -0.47 -5.00
CA ASP A 91 17.80 -0.89 -5.34
C ASP A 91 17.83 -2.24 -6.07
N ASP A 92 18.67 -2.37 -7.11
CA ASP A 92 18.79 -3.55 -7.98
C ASP A 92 19.18 -4.85 -7.24
N GLU A 93 19.69 -4.76 -6.01
CA GLU A 93 19.93 -5.93 -5.16
C GLU A 93 18.63 -6.59 -4.63
N TYR A 94 17.49 -5.91 -4.74
CA TYR A 94 16.20 -6.46 -4.38
C TYR A 94 15.59 -7.27 -5.52
N TYR A 95 15.10 -8.47 -5.19
CA TYR A 95 14.24 -9.22 -6.09
C TYR A 95 12.77 -8.81 -5.91
N ASN A 96 12.15 -8.32 -6.98
CA ASN A 96 10.77 -7.84 -6.97
C ASN A 96 9.79 -8.93 -7.38
N ALA A 97 8.73 -9.10 -6.59
CA ALA A 97 7.62 -9.99 -6.91
C ALA A 97 6.29 -9.32 -6.56
N HIS A 98 5.29 -9.53 -7.42
CA HIS A 98 3.91 -9.08 -7.21
C HIS A 98 2.96 -10.27 -7.27
N MET A 99 1.99 -10.28 -6.37
CA MET A 99 0.94 -11.30 -6.33
C MET A 99 -0.39 -10.65 -5.93
N GLY A 100 -1.41 -10.77 -6.79
CA GLY A 100 -2.75 -10.28 -6.54
C GLY A 100 -3.17 -9.15 -7.49
N LYS A 101 -4.06 -8.27 -7.01
CA LYS A 101 -4.56 -7.13 -7.78
C LYS A 101 -3.57 -5.98 -7.69
N TRP A 102 -3.29 -5.33 -8.83
CA TRP A 102 -2.57 -4.07 -8.86
C TRP A 102 -3.53 -2.90 -8.65
#